data_AF-A0ABD3IHU1-F1
#
_entry.id   AF-A0ABD3IHU1-F1
#
_cell.length_a   1.000
_cell.length_b   1.000
_cell.length_c   1.000
_cell.angle_alpha   90.00
_cell.angle_beta   90.00
_cell.angle_gamma   90.00
#
_symmetry.space_group_name_H-M   'P 1'
#
loop_
_entity.id
_entity.type
_entity.pdbx_description
1 polymer ?
#
loop_
_entity_poly.entity_id
_entity_poly.type
_entity_poly.pdbx_seq_one_letter_code
_entity_poly.pdbx_strand_id
1 'polypeptide(L)'
;MAQTSTQPEQPMQVERKETEVLEDVKKKSELTGLPFYKLLKYADALDWILMALGTLGSVVHGMAQPVGYLLLGKALDAFRSHIDNKDDTVHALKKVVPYVWYMAFATFPAGILEIGCWMYASERQTARIRLEFLRSVLRQEIGAFDTELSSGKIIAGISTHMSVIQDAIGEKLGHFLSCFATFFSGVLIAFICSWEVSLVTLFVVPLILLIGATYTKKMNAISAAKMIYLSEATTVVEQTISHIKTVFAFVGEDHAIKSFSDCMDKQSVISRGEALIKGVGTGMFQAVTNSSWALIIWIGAIVVTAGRSSGGNVIAAVMSILFGAISITYAAPDMQVFNQAKAAGNEVFKDLDLKCLRQNIGAVSQEPSLFAGTIKDNLKVGNLDADDQQIENAAMMANAHNFISQLPDKYSTEIICNLLATDVNKRCLF
;
A
#
# COMPACT_ATOMS: atom_id res chain seq x y z
N MET A 1 -43.20 3.56 38.55
CA MET A 1 -44.04 3.52 37.32
C MET A 1 -43.53 4.60 36.37
N ALA A 2 -42.72 4.20 35.40
CA ALA A 2 -42.50 4.86 34.10
C ALA A 2 -41.58 3.92 33.32
N GLN A 3 -42.17 2.93 32.65
CA GLN A 3 -41.46 2.06 31.71
C GLN A 3 -41.33 2.85 30.40
N THR A 4 -40.13 3.36 30.11
CA THR A 4 -39.79 3.84 28.77
C THR A 4 -39.42 2.63 27.94
N SER A 5 -40.37 2.17 27.12
CA SER A 5 -40.16 1.10 26.15
C SER A 5 -39.28 1.59 25.01
N THR A 6 -37.98 1.33 25.08
CA THR A 6 -37.11 1.33 23.89
C THR A 6 -37.42 0.08 23.09
N GLN A 7 -38.23 0.24 22.03
CA GLN A 7 -38.37 -0.81 21.02
C GLN A 7 -36.99 -1.08 20.40
N PRO A 8 -36.60 -2.35 20.19
CA PRO A 8 -35.38 -2.66 19.44
C PRO A 8 -35.58 -2.20 17.99
N GLU A 9 -34.73 -1.28 17.52
CA GLU A 9 -34.66 -0.93 16.09
C GLU A 9 -34.41 -2.22 15.30
N GLN A 10 -35.23 -2.48 14.29
CA GLN A 10 -35.10 -3.68 13.45
C GLN A 10 -33.74 -3.68 12.74
N PRO A 11 -33.06 -4.84 12.62
CA PRO A 11 -31.70 -4.94 12.03
C PRO A 11 -31.55 -4.24 10.67
N MET A 12 -32.61 -4.30 9.86
CA MET A 12 -32.67 -3.74 8.51
C MET A 12 -32.68 -2.19 8.47
N GLN A 13 -33.12 -1.52 9.55
CA GLN A 13 -33.11 -0.05 9.65
C GLN A 13 -31.76 0.49 10.10
N VAL A 14 -31.05 -0.26 10.96
CA VAL A 14 -29.66 0.04 11.35
C VAL A 14 -28.75 -0.13 10.14
N GLU A 15 -28.90 -1.23 9.40
CA GLU A 15 -28.12 -1.52 8.19
C GLU A 15 -28.33 -0.44 7.10
N ARG A 16 -29.56 0.09 6.94
CA ARG A 16 -29.85 1.17 5.98
C ARG A 16 -29.24 2.52 6.41
N LYS A 17 -29.35 2.90 7.69
CA LYS A 17 -28.71 4.12 8.23
C LYS A 17 -27.18 4.05 8.16
N GLU A 18 -26.59 2.90 8.48
CA GLU A 18 -25.15 2.67 8.36
C GLU A 18 -24.67 2.73 6.91
N THR A 19 -25.47 2.21 5.97
CA THR A 19 -25.16 2.29 4.53
C THR A 19 -25.19 3.73 4.01
N GLU A 20 -26.17 4.54 4.43
CA GLU A 20 -26.24 5.98 4.08
C GLU A 20 -25.09 6.78 4.70
N VAL A 21 -24.72 6.51 5.96
CA VAL A 21 -23.57 7.16 6.62
C VAL A 21 -22.25 6.75 5.96
N LEU A 22 -22.08 5.48 5.59
CA LEU A 22 -20.91 5.02 4.84
C LEU A 22 -20.85 5.64 3.44
N GLU A 23 -21.97 5.80 2.74
CA GLU A 23 -22.00 6.46 1.43
C GLU A 23 -21.66 7.95 1.52
N ASP A 24 -22.11 8.66 2.55
CA ASP A 24 -21.76 10.07 2.79
C ASP A 24 -20.31 10.26 3.24
N VAL A 25 -19.76 9.35 4.05
CA VAL A 25 -18.32 9.33 4.40
C VAL A 25 -17.46 9.04 3.17
N LYS A 26 -17.90 8.11 2.32
CA LYS A 26 -17.21 7.75 1.06
C LYS A 26 -17.27 8.90 0.04
N LYS A 27 -18.41 9.60 -0.06
CA LYS A 27 -18.54 10.83 -0.87
C LYS A 27 -17.66 11.96 -0.36
N LYS A 28 -17.56 12.16 0.95
CA LYS A 28 -16.66 13.17 1.55
C LYS A 28 -15.19 12.82 1.39
N SER A 29 -14.81 11.54 1.46
CA SER A 29 -13.43 11.10 1.23
C SER A 29 -13.04 11.16 -0.25
N GLU A 30 -13.96 10.89 -1.18
CA GLU A 30 -13.71 10.99 -2.63
C GLU A 30 -13.56 12.45 -3.11
N LEU A 31 -14.23 13.42 -2.48
CA LEU A 31 -14.17 14.84 -2.88
C LEU A 31 -12.94 15.60 -2.33
N THR A 32 -12.13 14.98 -1.46
CA THR A 32 -10.96 15.61 -0.81
C THR A 32 -9.63 14.90 -1.07
N GLY A 33 -9.60 13.92 -1.99
CA GLY A 33 -8.39 13.18 -2.32
C GLY A 33 -7.39 14.01 -3.13
N LEU A 34 -6.13 14.09 -2.68
CA LEU A 34 -5.04 14.65 -3.46
C LEU A 34 -4.94 13.90 -4.81
N PRO A 35 -4.92 14.59 -5.97
CA PRO A 35 -4.76 13.91 -7.25
C PRO A 35 -3.39 13.23 -7.33
N PHE A 36 -3.34 12.03 -7.93
CA PHE A 36 -2.15 11.15 -7.88
C PHE A 36 -0.88 11.83 -8.42
N TYR A 37 -0.99 12.62 -9.49
CA TYR A 37 0.17 13.32 -10.08
C TYR A 37 0.87 14.27 -9.11
N LYS A 38 0.17 14.79 -8.08
CA LYS A 38 0.80 15.63 -7.06
C LYS A 38 1.76 14.86 -6.16
N LEU A 39 1.60 13.53 -6.02
CA LEU A 39 2.56 12.67 -5.31
C LEU A 39 3.93 12.69 -6.00
N LEU A 40 3.97 12.89 -7.31
CA LEU A 40 5.18 12.94 -8.14
C LEU A 40 5.79 14.35 -8.25
N LYS A 41 5.31 15.34 -7.46
CA LYS A 41 5.75 16.75 -7.55
C LYS A 41 7.25 16.92 -7.30
N TYR A 42 7.87 16.04 -6.52
CA TYR A 42 9.28 16.12 -6.12
C TYR A 42 10.24 15.31 -7.03
N ALA A 43 9.75 14.86 -8.18
CA ALA A 43 10.54 14.18 -9.21
C ALA A 43 11.42 15.18 -9.99
N ASP A 44 12.73 14.92 -10.01
CA ASP A 44 13.69 15.66 -10.83
C ASP A 44 13.81 15.03 -12.23
N ALA A 45 14.60 15.66 -13.12
CA ALA A 45 14.84 15.17 -14.48
C ALA A 45 15.36 13.71 -14.53
N LEU A 46 16.24 13.33 -13.60
CA LEU A 46 16.74 11.95 -13.50
C LEU A 46 15.61 10.98 -13.11
N ASP A 47 14.72 11.38 -12.20
CA ASP A 47 13.61 10.54 -11.77
C ASP A 47 12.60 10.36 -12.91
N TRP A 48 12.36 11.40 -13.72
CA TRP A 48 11.57 11.29 -14.94
C TRP A 48 12.18 10.34 -15.98
N ILE A 49 13.50 10.37 -16.17
CA ILE A 49 14.19 9.43 -17.08
C ILE A 49 14.06 7.99 -16.57
N LEU A 50 14.26 7.78 -15.26
CA LEU A 50 14.10 6.46 -14.65
C LEU A 50 12.66 5.95 -14.78
N MET A 51 11.65 6.78 -14.48
CA MET A 51 10.26 6.40 -14.64
C MET A 51 9.94 6.07 -16.10
N ALA A 52 10.47 6.82 -17.07
CA ALA A 52 10.31 6.51 -18.49
C ALA A 52 10.95 5.15 -18.86
N LEU A 53 12.17 4.87 -18.40
CA LEU A 53 12.82 3.57 -18.60
C LEU A 53 12.06 2.43 -17.92
N GLY A 54 11.58 2.67 -16.71
CA GLY A 54 10.75 1.72 -15.95
C GLY A 54 9.43 1.42 -16.66
N THR A 55 8.78 2.42 -17.25
CA THR A 55 7.55 2.23 -18.04
C THR A 55 7.80 1.38 -19.28
N LEU A 56 8.93 1.60 -19.97
CA LEU A 56 9.32 0.77 -21.11
C LEU A 56 9.59 -0.68 -20.69
N GLY A 57 10.28 -0.87 -19.56
CA GLY A 57 10.46 -2.19 -18.95
C GLY A 57 9.12 -2.86 -18.61
N SER A 58 8.20 -2.11 -17.99
CA SER A 58 6.87 -2.60 -17.59
C SER A 58 6.05 -3.08 -18.80
N VAL A 59 6.09 -2.34 -19.91
CA VAL A 59 5.38 -2.71 -21.14
C VAL A 59 5.98 -3.99 -21.74
N VAL A 60 7.30 -4.07 -21.87
CA VAL A 60 7.96 -5.26 -22.45
C VAL A 60 7.75 -6.49 -21.58
N HIS A 61 7.85 -6.34 -20.26
CA HIS A 61 7.61 -7.43 -19.31
C HIS A 61 6.14 -7.88 -19.33
N GLY A 62 5.17 -6.96 -19.33
CA GLY A 62 3.75 -7.32 -19.42
C GLY A 62 3.37 -8.00 -20.74
N MET A 63 3.95 -7.57 -21.87
CA MET A 63 3.73 -8.21 -23.18
C MET A 63 4.30 -9.63 -23.29
N ALA A 64 5.24 -10.00 -22.43
CA ALA A 64 5.94 -11.29 -22.49
C ALA A 64 4.99 -12.49 -22.43
N GLN A 65 4.01 -12.44 -21.52
CA GLN A 65 3.08 -13.53 -21.29
C GLN A 65 2.22 -13.82 -22.54
N PRO A 66 1.47 -12.85 -23.09
CA PRO A 66 0.72 -13.02 -24.34
C PRO A 66 1.57 -13.46 -25.54
N VAL A 67 2.76 -12.88 -25.69
CA VAL A 67 3.69 -13.28 -26.77
C VAL A 67 4.15 -14.73 -26.57
N GLY A 68 4.39 -15.16 -25.34
CA GLY A 68 4.70 -16.55 -25.00
C GLY A 68 3.60 -17.52 -25.41
N TYR A 69 2.33 -17.16 -25.19
CA TYR A 69 1.19 -17.98 -25.61
C TYR A 69 1.04 -18.04 -27.14
N LEU A 70 1.34 -16.96 -27.86
CA LEU A 70 1.42 -16.97 -29.32
C LEU A 70 2.49 -17.94 -29.82
N LEU A 71 3.69 -17.92 -29.23
CA LEU A 71 4.77 -18.84 -29.59
C LEU A 71 4.42 -20.29 -29.26
N LEU A 72 3.75 -20.53 -28.13
CA LEU A 72 3.21 -21.85 -27.77
C LEU A 72 2.20 -22.33 -28.82
N GLY A 73 1.28 -21.46 -29.26
CA GLY A 73 0.33 -21.77 -30.33
C GLY A 73 1.03 -22.19 -31.62
N LYS A 74 2.04 -21.43 -32.06
CA LYS A 74 2.85 -21.79 -33.24
C LYS A 74 3.59 -23.12 -33.09
N ALA A 75 4.10 -23.42 -31.90
CA ALA A 75 4.73 -24.70 -31.61
C ALA A 75 3.72 -25.85 -31.70
N LEU A 76 2.50 -25.67 -31.19
CA LEU A 76 1.44 -26.69 -31.28
C LEU A 76 1.01 -26.96 -32.73
N ASP A 77 0.92 -25.92 -33.56
CA ASP A 77 0.63 -26.10 -34.99
C ASP A 77 1.78 -26.80 -35.73
N ALA A 78 3.03 -26.54 -35.34
CA ALA A 78 4.20 -27.25 -35.87
C ALA A 78 4.17 -28.75 -35.54
N PHE A 79 3.79 -29.12 -34.31
CA PHE A 79 3.58 -30.52 -33.93
C PHE A 79 2.47 -31.18 -34.74
N ARG A 80 1.32 -30.51 -34.90
CA ARG A 80 0.15 -31.09 -35.56
C ARG A 80 0.35 -31.30 -37.06
N SER A 81 0.96 -30.34 -37.73
CA SER A 81 1.12 -30.35 -39.20
C SER A 81 2.02 -31.47 -39.73
N HIS A 82 2.87 -32.05 -38.88
CA HIS A 82 3.88 -33.03 -39.29
C HIS A 82 3.87 -34.29 -38.39
N ILE A 83 2.72 -34.65 -37.80
CA ILE A 83 2.58 -35.80 -36.87
C ILE A 83 3.22 -37.09 -37.39
N ASP A 84 3.13 -37.35 -38.70
CA ASP A 84 3.64 -38.58 -39.30
C ASP A 84 5.14 -38.52 -39.63
N ASN A 85 5.74 -37.32 -39.73
CA ASN A 85 7.15 -37.13 -40.06
C ASN A 85 7.90 -36.38 -38.95
N LYS A 86 8.72 -37.15 -38.21
CA LYS A 86 9.51 -36.63 -37.09
C LYS A 86 10.51 -35.55 -37.53
N ASP A 87 11.13 -35.70 -38.70
CA ASP A 87 12.18 -34.79 -39.16
C ASP A 87 11.61 -33.41 -39.50
N ASP A 88 10.43 -33.37 -40.14
CA ASP A 88 9.75 -32.12 -40.47
C ASP A 88 9.21 -31.42 -39.21
N THR A 89 8.69 -32.18 -38.25
CA THR A 89 8.28 -31.66 -36.94
C THR A 89 9.44 -30.97 -36.23
N VAL A 90 10.61 -31.62 -36.19
CA VAL A 90 11.82 -31.05 -35.58
C VAL A 90 12.27 -29.80 -36.33
N HIS A 91 12.21 -29.80 -37.67
CA HIS A 91 12.58 -28.64 -38.47
C HIS A 91 11.65 -27.44 -38.22
N ALA A 92 10.34 -27.66 -38.13
CA ALA A 92 9.37 -26.61 -37.82
C ALA A 92 9.56 -26.05 -36.41
N LEU A 93 9.83 -26.90 -35.41
CA LEU A 93 10.13 -26.46 -34.04
C LEU A 93 11.42 -25.66 -33.94
N LYS A 94 12.47 -26.05 -34.67
CA LYS A 94 13.74 -25.30 -34.73
C LYS A 94 13.54 -23.86 -35.21
N LYS A 95 12.47 -23.54 -35.96
CA LYS A 95 12.12 -22.16 -36.34
C LYS A 95 11.49 -21.37 -35.21
N VAL A 96 10.78 -22.00 -34.26
CA VAL A 96 10.08 -21.32 -33.14
C VAL A 96 11.01 -21.10 -31.94
N VAL A 97 11.88 -22.07 -31.63
CA VAL A 97 12.82 -22.03 -30.50
C VAL A 97 13.64 -20.72 -30.38
N PRO A 98 14.24 -20.15 -31.45
CA PRO A 98 15.01 -18.90 -31.30
C PRO A 98 14.15 -17.72 -30.84
N TYR A 99 12.88 -17.65 -31.24
CA TYR A 99 11.98 -16.57 -30.78
C TYR A 99 11.67 -16.68 -29.28
N VAL A 100 11.59 -17.90 -28.73
CA VAL A 100 11.44 -18.11 -27.28
C VAL A 100 12.68 -17.61 -26.54
N TRP A 101 13.88 -17.86 -27.08
CA TRP A 101 15.11 -17.32 -26.52
C TRP A 101 15.18 -15.80 -26.62
N TYR A 102 14.84 -15.20 -27.77
CA TYR A 102 14.80 -13.74 -27.92
C TYR A 102 13.84 -13.09 -26.93
N MET A 103 12.67 -13.70 -26.70
CA MET A 103 11.74 -13.25 -25.67
C MET A 103 12.40 -13.31 -24.29
N ALA A 104 12.99 -14.44 -23.90
CA ALA A 104 13.64 -14.60 -22.60
C ALA A 104 14.76 -13.55 -22.36
N PHE A 105 15.61 -13.31 -23.38
CA PHE A 105 16.67 -12.30 -23.32
C PHE A 105 16.14 -10.87 -23.32
N ALA A 106 14.95 -10.61 -23.86
CA ALA A 106 14.31 -9.30 -23.78
C ALA A 106 13.61 -9.08 -22.43
N THR A 107 12.98 -10.11 -21.86
CA THR A 107 12.19 -9.99 -20.63
C THR A 107 13.04 -9.85 -19.38
N PHE A 108 14.21 -10.50 -19.35
CA PHE A 108 15.12 -10.41 -18.21
C PHE A 108 15.56 -8.96 -17.89
N PRO A 109 16.15 -8.20 -18.84
CA PRO A 109 16.50 -6.80 -18.57
C PRO A 109 15.25 -5.92 -18.40
N ALA A 110 14.14 -6.22 -19.07
CA ALA A 110 12.90 -5.46 -18.92
C ALA A 110 12.34 -5.51 -17.49
N GLY A 111 12.36 -6.69 -16.83
CA GLY A 111 11.93 -6.83 -15.44
C GLY A 111 12.84 -6.09 -14.45
N ILE A 112 14.16 -6.08 -14.71
CA ILE A 112 15.12 -5.31 -13.92
C ILE A 112 14.86 -3.81 -14.09
N LEU A 113 14.60 -3.33 -15.31
CA LEU A 113 14.27 -1.93 -15.57
C LEU A 113 12.93 -1.54 -14.94
N GLU A 114 11.90 -2.37 -15.04
CA GLU A 114 10.60 -2.15 -14.40
C GLU A 114 10.77 -1.92 -12.90
N ILE A 115 11.22 -2.95 -12.17
CA ILE A 115 11.26 -2.89 -10.71
C ILE A 115 12.36 -1.92 -10.24
N GLY A 116 13.56 -2.03 -10.82
CA GLY A 116 14.73 -1.26 -10.40
C GLY A 116 14.56 0.25 -10.61
N CYS A 117 14.10 0.69 -11.78
CA CYS A 117 13.95 2.12 -12.05
C CYS A 117 12.81 2.74 -11.22
N TRP A 118 11.67 2.06 -11.07
CA TRP A 118 10.56 2.55 -10.26
C TRP A 118 10.92 2.63 -8.78
N MET A 119 11.53 1.58 -8.22
CA MET A 119 11.98 1.59 -6.82
C MET A 119 13.02 2.68 -6.57
N TYR A 120 14.04 2.80 -7.43
CA TYR A 120 15.09 3.79 -7.23
C TYR A 120 14.58 5.24 -7.36
N ALA A 121 13.67 5.51 -8.31
CA ALA A 121 13.03 6.82 -8.43
C ALA A 121 12.14 7.13 -7.21
N SER A 122 11.42 6.13 -6.67
CA SER A 122 10.55 6.31 -5.49
C SER A 122 11.33 6.62 -4.21
N GLU A 123 12.48 5.97 -3.99
CA GLU A 123 13.33 6.19 -2.83
C GLU A 123 13.89 7.62 -2.84
N ARG A 124 14.37 8.07 -4.01
CA ARG A 124 14.91 9.43 -4.19
C ARG A 124 13.86 10.51 -3.93
N GLN A 125 12.66 10.34 -4.48
CA GLN A 125 11.55 11.26 -4.25
C GLN A 125 11.14 11.27 -2.78
N THR A 126 10.97 10.09 -2.17
CA THR A 126 10.56 9.97 -0.77
C THR A 126 11.59 10.57 0.18
N ALA A 127 12.89 10.40 -0.07
CA ALA A 127 13.94 11.04 0.72
C ALA A 127 13.86 12.57 0.68
N ARG A 128 13.55 13.17 -0.48
CA ARG A 128 13.33 14.62 -0.61
C ARG A 128 12.07 15.08 0.11
N ILE A 129 10.98 14.34 -0.04
CA ILE A 129 9.73 14.65 0.63
C ILE A 129 9.92 14.58 2.16
N ARG A 130 10.62 13.56 2.68
CA ARG A 130 10.96 13.44 4.11
C ARG A 130 11.77 14.64 4.61
N LEU A 131 12.77 15.07 3.85
CA LEU A 131 13.60 16.22 4.22
C LEU A 131 12.77 17.51 4.24
N GLU A 132 11.96 17.75 3.22
CA GLU A 132 11.17 18.97 3.12
C GLU A 132 10.01 18.97 4.14
N PHE A 133 9.40 17.81 4.40
CA PHE A 133 8.40 17.64 5.45
C PHE A 133 9.00 17.96 6.82
N LEU A 134 10.14 17.36 7.17
CA LEU A 134 10.82 17.66 8.43
C LEU A 134 11.20 19.14 8.53
N ARG A 135 11.74 19.72 7.46
CA ARG A 135 12.07 21.15 7.40
C ARG A 135 10.85 22.04 7.62
N SER A 136 9.70 21.68 7.04
CA SER A 136 8.46 22.46 7.20
C SER A 136 7.87 22.28 8.60
N VAL A 137 7.83 21.06 9.13
CA VAL A 137 7.40 20.76 10.51
C VAL A 137 8.25 21.53 11.53
N LEU A 138 9.57 21.52 11.41
CA LEU A 138 10.46 22.27 12.31
C LEU A 138 10.31 23.80 12.19
N ARG A 139 9.74 24.27 11.08
CA ARG A 139 9.40 25.68 10.90
C ARG A 139 8.00 25.99 11.41
N GLN A 140 7.19 25.07 11.90
CA GLN A 140 5.84 25.39 12.40
C GLN A 140 5.87 26.24 13.67
N GLU A 141 4.77 26.95 13.96
CA GLU A 141 4.56 27.67 15.22
C GLU A 141 4.30 26.70 16.38
N ILE A 142 4.63 27.07 17.64
CA ILE A 142 4.45 26.17 18.80
C ILE A 142 2.99 25.71 18.94
N GLY A 143 2.04 26.61 18.69
CA GLY A 143 0.61 26.32 18.86
C GLY A 143 0.10 25.24 17.91
N ALA A 144 0.77 25.03 16.77
CA ALA A 144 0.44 23.95 15.86
C ALA A 144 0.76 22.56 16.46
N PHE A 145 1.79 22.46 17.32
CA PHE A 145 2.13 21.22 18.03
C PHE A 145 1.15 20.90 19.16
N ASP A 146 0.47 21.91 19.69
CA ASP A 146 -0.55 21.74 20.74
C ASP A 146 -1.92 21.32 20.18
N THR A 147 -2.20 21.59 18.89
CA THR A 147 -3.50 21.32 18.26
C THR A 147 -3.46 20.27 17.14
N GLU A 148 -2.68 20.47 16.08
CA GLU A 148 -2.78 19.71 14.82
C GLU A 148 -1.59 18.77 14.52
N LEU A 149 -0.42 19.02 15.15
CA LEU A 149 0.85 18.31 14.94
C LEU A 149 1.34 17.62 16.23
N SER A 150 0.62 16.60 16.68
CA SER A 150 1.11 15.76 17.78
C SER A 150 2.38 15.00 17.38
N SER A 151 3.24 14.69 18.36
CA SER A 151 4.47 13.92 18.14
C SER A 151 4.21 12.60 17.42
N GLY A 152 3.09 11.93 17.74
CA GLY A 152 2.66 10.70 17.07
C GLY A 152 2.36 10.91 15.58
N LYS A 153 1.67 12.00 15.22
CA LYS A 153 1.34 12.31 13.82
C LYS A 153 2.58 12.66 13.01
N ILE A 154 3.56 13.37 13.58
CA ILE A 154 4.83 13.68 12.91
C ILE A 154 5.63 12.40 12.64
N ILE A 155 5.70 11.49 13.62
CA ILE A 155 6.40 10.20 13.48
C ILE A 155 5.71 9.34 12.41
N ALA A 156 4.38 9.26 12.44
CA ALA A 156 3.60 8.58 11.40
C ALA A 156 3.80 9.23 10.02
N GLY A 157 3.90 10.56 9.97
CA GLY A 157 4.21 11.37 8.80
C GLY A 157 5.51 10.93 8.13
N ILE A 158 6.62 10.91 8.85
CA ILE A 158 7.95 10.58 8.32
C ILE A 158 8.11 9.10 7.98
N SER A 159 7.46 8.21 8.74
CA SER A 159 7.60 6.77 8.62
C SER A 159 6.47 6.14 7.80
N THR A 160 5.29 5.97 8.41
CA THR A 160 4.16 5.22 7.85
C THR A 160 3.61 5.87 6.58
N HIS A 161 3.28 7.16 6.61
CA HIS A 161 2.69 7.85 5.46
C HIS A 161 3.66 7.92 4.27
N MET A 162 4.94 8.20 4.53
CA MET A 162 5.97 8.17 3.48
C MET A 162 6.18 6.78 2.89
N SER A 163 6.16 5.72 3.72
CA SER A 163 6.29 4.35 3.22
C SER A 163 5.15 3.97 2.29
N VAL A 164 3.92 4.38 2.60
CA VAL A 164 2.74 4.13 1.75
C VAL A 164 2.84 4.93 0.43
N ILE A 165 3.29 6.19 0.48
CA ILE A 165 3.53 7.01 -0.71
C ILE A 165 4.62 6.37 -1.58
N GLN A 166 5.72 5.92 -0.97
CA GLN A 166 6.85 5.29 -1.64
C GLN A 166 6.43 4.01 -2.36
N ASP A 167 5.69 3.12 -1.70
CA ASP A 167 5.20 1.88 -2.30
C ASP A 167 4.29 2.18 -3.51
N ALA A 168 3.42 3.18 -3.39
CA ALA A 168 2.50 3.58 -4.45
C ALA A 168 3.20 4.18 -5.68
N ILE A 169 4.17 5.08 -5.51
CA ILE A 169 4.88 5.72 -6.64
C ILE A 169 6.03 4.86 -7.18
N GLY A 170 6.37 3.77 -6.49
CA GLY A 170 7.44 2.84 -6.86
C GLY A 170 6.90 1.56 -7.49
N GLU A 171 7.13 0.44 -6.82
CA GLU A 171 6.86 -0.92 -7.33
C GLU A 171 5.42 -1.07 -7.84
N LYS A 172 4.43 -0.58 -7.10
CA LYS A 172 3.00 -0.77 -7.44
C LYS A 172 2.60 -0.05 -8.71
N LEU A 173 3.20 1.10 -9.01
CA LEU A 173 2.92 1.81 -10.26
C LEU A 173 3.52 1.09 -11.47
N GLY A 174 4.72 0.53 -11.33
CA GLY A 174 5.32 -0.33 -12.36
C GLY A 174 4.49 -1.58 -12.63
N HIS A 175 4.15 -2.31 -11.57
CA HIS A 175 3.33 -3.52 -11.67
C HIS A 175 1.94 -3.24 -12.29
N PHE A 176 1.31 -2.12 -11.90
CA PHE A 176 0.04 -1.69 -12.48
C PHE A 176 0.16 -1.46 -14.00
N LEU A 177 1.20 -0.75 -14.45
CA LEU A 177 1.45 -0.52 -15.87
C LEU A 177 1.71 -1.83 -16.64
N SER A 178 2.47 -2.74 -16.05
CA SER A 178 2.71 -4.08 -16.60
C SER A 178 1.40 -4.88 -16.74
N CYS A 179 0.54 -4.86 -15.72
CA CYS A 179 -0.77 -5.52 -15.77
C CYS A 179 -1.66 -5.00 -16.92
N PHE A 180 -1.67 -3.68 -17.14
CA PHE A 180 -2.40 -3.07 -18.26
C PHE A 180 -1.78 -3.43 -19.61
N ALA A 181 -0.44 -3.47 -19.71
CA ALA A 181 0.24 -3.92 -20.92
C ALA A 181 -0.10 -5.38 -21.24
N THR A 182 -0.12 -6.27 -20.25
CA THR A 182 -0.55 -7.68 -20.39
C THR A 182 -1.99 -7.79 -20.89
N PHE A 183 -2.91 -6.99 -20.33
CA PHE A 183 -4.31 -7.01 -20.76
C PHE A 183 -4.48 -6.58 -22.22
N PHE A 184 -3.97 -5.40 -22.57
CA PHE A 184 -4.15 -4.87 -23.92
C PHE A 184 -3.41 -5.69 -24.97
N SER A 185 -2.20 -6.14 -24.69
CA SER A 185 -1.47 -7.03 -25.61
C SER A 185 -2.13 -8.40 -25.72
N GLY A 186 -2.69 -8.93 -24.62
CA GLY A 186 -3.46 -10.17 -24.60
C GLY A 186 -4.69 -10.12 -25.50
N VAL A 187 -5.48 -9.04 -25.38
CA VAL A 187 -6.64 -8.79 -26.24
C VAL A 187 -6.19 -8.63 -27.70
N LEU A 188 -5.18 -7.81 -27.96
CA LEU A 188 -4.68 -7.54 -29.32
C LEU A 188 -4.21 -8.82 -30.02
N ILE A 189 -3.34 -9.61 -29.36
CA ILE A 189 -2.80 -10.85 -29.91
C ILE A 189 -3.91 -11.86 -30.20
N ALA A 190 -4.90 -11.94 -29.33
CA ALA A 190 -6.01 -12.87 -29.53
C ALA A 190 -6.87 -12.52 -30.75
N PHE A 191 -7.21 -11.24 -30.93
CA PHE A 191 -7.93 -10.79 -32.13
C PHE A 191 -7.14 -11.05 -33.42
N ILE A 192 -5.81 -10.93 -33.38
CA ILE A 192 -4.93 -11.26 -34.51
C ILE A 192 -4.94 -12.76 -34.81
N CYS A 193 -4.95 -13.62 -33.78
CA CYS A 193 -4.90 -15.08 -33.95
C CYS A 193 -6.23 -15.67 -34.41
N SER A 194 -7.31 -15.32 -33.72
CA SER A 194 -8.66 -15.82 -34.00
C SER A 194 -9.70 -14.85 -33.46
N TRP A 195 -10.24 -14.00 -34.34
CA TRP A 195 -11.25 -13.01 -33.96
C TRP A 195 -12.57 -13.67 -33.50
N GLU A 196 -12.96 -14.82 -34.08
CA GLU A 196 -14.20 -15.54 -33.73
C GLU A 196 -14.20 -16.00 -32.26
N VAL A 197 -13.13 -16.66 -31.83
CA VAL A 197 -12.99 -17.16 -30.44
C VAL A 197 -12.73 -16.01 -29.47
N SER A 198 -12.03 -14.98 -29.92
CA SER A 198 -11.74 -13.79 -29.11
C SER A 198 -13.00 -13.02 -28.74
N LEU A 199 -13.95 -12.85 -29.67
CA LEU A 199 -15.23 -12.20 -29.38
C LEU A 199 -16.01 -12.96 -28.30
N VAL A 200 -16.11 -14.28 -28.41
CA VAL A 200 -16.78 -15.11 -27.41
C VAL A 200 -16.11 -14.97 -26.05
N THR A 201 -14.78 -15.03 -26.01
CA THR A 201 -14.01 -14.92 -24.77
C THR A 201 -14.20 -13.53 -24.14
N LEU A 202 -14.25 -12.47 -24.96
CA LEU A 202 -14.50 -11.11 -24.51
C LEU A 202 -15.91 -10.91 -23.91
N PHE A 203 -16.91 -11.69 -24.31
CA PHE A 203 -18.23 -11.68 -23.66
C PHE A 203 -18.24 -12.41 -22.31
N VAL A 204 -17.46 -13.47 -22.18
CA VAL A 204 -17.37 -14.30 -20.97
C VAL A 204 -16.63 -13.57 -19.84
N VAL A 205 -15.57 -12.83 -20.17
CA VAL A 205 -14.72 -12.13 -19.17
C VAL A 205 -15.52 -11.15 -18.28
N PRO A 206 -16.35 -10.22 -18.81
CA PRO A 206 -17.18 -9.32 -17.99
C PRO A 206 -18.15 -10.05 -17.07
N LEU A 207 -18.68 -11.21 -17.49
CA LEU A 207 -19.58 -12.01 -16.65
C LEU A 207 -18.84 -12.55 -15.42
N ILE A 208 -17.62 -13.07 -15.61
CA ILE A 208 -16.75 -13.54 -14.52
C ILE A 208 -16.41 -12.38 -13.58
N LEU A 209 -16.04 -11.22 -14.13
CA LEU A 209 -15.72 -10.02 -13.34
C LEU A 209 -16.91 -9.51 -12.53
N LEU A 210 -18.12 -9.52 -13.11
CA LEU A 210 -19.33 -9.08 -12.41
C LEU A 210 -19.69 -10.01 -11.24
N ILE A 211 -19.59 -11.33 -11.45
CA ILE A 211 -19.80 -12.32 -10.37
C ILE A 211 -18.74 -12.14 -9.29
N GLY A 212 -17.47 -11.97 -9.67
CA GLY A 212 -16.37 -11.70 -8.74
C GLY A 212 -16.59 -10.41 -7.93
N ALA A 213 -16.99 -9.32 -8.57
CA ALA A 213 -17.23 -8.04 -7.91
C ALA A 213 -18.38 -8.10 -6.90
N THR A 214 -19.49 -8.77 -7.24
CA THR A 214 -20.62 -8.94 -6.30
C THR A 214 -20.25 -9.82 -5.10
N TYR A 215 -19.45 -10.87 -5.33
CA TYR A 215 -18.89 -11.71 -4.26
C TYR A 215 -17.97 -10.91 -3.33
N THR A 216 -17.00 -10.17 -3.88
CA THR A 216 -16.07 -9.32 -3.11
C THR A 216 -16.82 -8.26 -2.31
N LYS A 217 -17.84 -7.61 -2.87
CA LYS A 217 -18.65 -6.61 -2.15
C LYS A 217 -19.35 -7.22 -0.92
N LYS A 218 -19.98 -8.39 -1.08
CA LYS A 218 -20.62 -9.10 0.04
C LYS A 218 -19.60 -9.55 1.08
N MET A 219 -18.45 -10.06 0.65
CA MET A 219 -17.38 -10.48 1.56
C MET A 219 -16.88 -9.31 2.40
N ASN A 220 -16.61 -8.16 1.78
CA ASN A 220 -16.12 -6.97 2.48
C ASN A 220 -17.12 -6.47 3.53
N ALA A 221 -18.44 -6.55 3.26
CA ALA A 221 -19.46 -6.19 4.25
C ALA A 221 -19.45 -7.13 5.47
N ILE A 222 -19.33 -8.44 5.25
CA ILE A 222 -19.26 -9.42 6.35
C ILE A 222 -17.96 -9.26 7.14
N SER A 223 -16.83 -9.03 6.46
CA SER A 223 -15.54 -8.78 7.11
C SER A 223 -15.57 -7.50 7.95
N ALA A 224 -16.25 -6.44 7.49
CA ALA A 224 -16.46 -5.23 8.28
C ALA A 224 -17.33 -5.48 9.52
N ALA A 225 -18.44 -6.22 9.38
CA ALA A 225 -19.27 -6.60 10.52
C ALA A 225 -18.50 -7.41 11.57
N LYS A 226 -17.65 -8.35 11.13
CA LYS A 226 -16.77 -9.13 12.01
C LYS A 226 -15.75 -8.25 12.75
N MET A 227 -15.23 -7.21 12.10
CA MET A 227 -14.28 -6.29 12.69
C MET A 227 -14.87 -5.52 13.88
N ILE A 228 -16.18 -5.24 13.88
CA ILE A 228 -16.86 -4.56 15.00
C ILE A 228 -16.78 -5.39 16.29
N TYR A 229 -17.11 -6.68 16.22
CA TYR A 229 -17.04 -7.57 17.39
C TYR A 229 -15.60 -7.81 17.87
N LEU A 230 -14.65 -7.86 16.95
CA LEU A 230 -13.23 -7.94 17.29
C LEU A 230 -12.76 -6.67 18.02
N SER A 231 -13.23 -5.50 17.58
CA SER A 231 -12.93 -4.23 18.24
C SER A 231 -13.51 -4.21 19.66
N GLU A 232 -14.78 -4.61 19.84
CA GLU A 232 -15.42 -4.67 21.16
C GLU A 232 -14.64 -5.56 22.13
N ALA A 233 -14.23 -6.75 21.68
CA ALA A 233 -13.44 -7.67 22.50
C ALA A 233 -12.05 -7.09 22.84
N THR A 234 -11.43 -6.38 21.90
CA THR A 234 -10.13 -5.73 22.10
C THR A 234 -10.25 -4.59 23.13
N THR A 235 -11.33 -3.81 23.07
CA THR A 235 -11.62 -2.78 24.08
C THR A 235 -11.78 -3.37 25.48
N VAL A 236 -12.47 -4.51 25.62
CA VAL A 236 -12.58 -5.22 26.91
C VAL A 236 -11.20 -5.61 27.44
N VAL A 237 -10.34 -6.15 26.58
CA VAL A 237 -8.96 -6.52 26.95
C VAL A 237 -8.15 -5.29 27.36
N GLU A 238 -8.23 -4.20 26.58
CA GLU A 238 -7.51 -2.96 26.85
C GLU A 238 -7.90 -2.36 28.21
N GLN A 239 -9.20 -2.29 28.51
CA GLN A 239 -9.69 -1.80 29.81
C GLN A 239 -9.22 -2.70 30.96
N THR A 240 -9.26 -4.02 30.77
CA THR A 240 -8.86 -4.99 31.79
C THR A 240 -7.36 -4.89 32.09
N ILE A 241 -6.52 -4.78 31.06
CA ILE A 241 -5.06 -4.68 31.20
C ILE A 241 -4.66 -3.31 31.75
N SER A 242 -5.25 -2.23 31.24
CA SER A 242 -4.99 -0.86 31.70
C SER A 242 -5.32 -0.69 33.19
N HIS A 243 -6.37 -1.36 33.67
CA HIS A 243 -6.81 -1.33 35.06
C HIS A 243 -6.56 -2.64 35.81
N ILE A 244 -5.50 -3.37 35.47
CA ILE A 244 -5.22 -4.72 36.01
C ILE A 244 -5.14 -4.77 37.54
N LYS A 245 -4.63 -3.71 38.17
CA LYS A 245 -4.58 -3.60 39.65
C LYS A 245 -5.97 -3.57 40.27
N THR A 246 -6.92 -2.90 39.63
CA THR A 246 -8.32 -2.84 40.07
C THR A 246 -8.99 -4.20 39.90
N VAL A 247 -8.75 -4.88 38.78
CA VAL A 247 -9.28 -6.23 38.52
C VAL A 247 -8.82 -7.21 39.62
N PHE A 248 -7.53 -7.22 39.96
CA PHE A 248 -7.00 -8.04 41.04
C PHE A 248 -7.53 -7.65 42.43
N ALA A 249 -7.69 -6.35 42.70
CA ALA A 249 -8.19 -5.87 43.98
C ALA A 249 -9.65 -6.30 44.26
N PHE A 250 -10.45 -6.48 43.22
CA PHE A 250 -11.85 -6.91 43.31
C PHE A 250 -12.07 -8.38 42.95
N VAL A 251 -11.02 -9.16 42.67
CA VAL A 251 -11.10 -10.57 42.23
C VAL A 251 -12.03 -10.71 41.00
N GLY A 252 -11.81 -9.82 40.02
CA GLY A 252 -12.65 -9.67 38.82
C GLY A 252 -12.19 -10.46 37.60
N GLU A 253 -11.19 -11.34 37.72
CA GLU A 253 -10.56 -12.04 36.60
C GLU A 253 -11.58 -12.88 35.81
N ASP A 254 -12.38 -13.69 36.51
CA ASP A 254 -13.39 -14.55 35.89
C ASP A 254 -14.47 -13.75 35.16
N HIS A 255 -14.83 -12.57 35.69
CA HIS A 255 -15.80 -11.68 35.05
C HIS A 255 -15.24 -11.08 33.75
N ALA A 256 -13.96 -10.69 33.76
CA ALA A 256 -13.29 -10.19 32.56
C ALA A 256 -13.17 -11.28 31.49
N ILE A 257 -12.80 -12.50 31.87
CA ILE A 257 -12.73 -13.66 30.97
C ILE A 257 -14.12 -13.97 30.39
N LYS A 258 -15.16 -13.96 31.21
CA LYS A 258 -16.53 -14.21 30.76
C LYS A 258 -17.00 -13.14 29.76
N SER A 259 -16.75 -11.86 30.05
CA SER A 259 -17.10 -10.76 29.15
C SER A 259 -16.40 -10.88 27.80
N PHE A 260 -15.11 -11.27 27.80
CA PHE A 260 -14.38 -11.55 26.57
C PHE A 260 -14.94 -12.77 25.82
N SER A 261 -15.25 -13.85 26.54
CA SER A 261 -15.85 -15.07 25.97
C SER A 261 -17.18 -14.77 25.29
N ASP A 262 -18.06 -13.99 25.91
CA ASP A 262 -19.36 -13.60 25.35
C ASP A 262 -19.20 -12.81 24.03
N CYS A 263 -18.18 -11.96 23.94
CA CYS A 263 -17.84 -11.25 22.69
C CYS A 263 -17.32 -12.22 21.61
N MET A 264 -16.45 -13.16 21.99
CA MET A 264 -15.92 -14.18 21.07
C MET A 264 -16.99 -15.14 20.57
N ASP A 265 -17.97 -15.51 21.41
CA ASP A 265 -19.08 -16.37 21.01
C ASP A 265 -19.94 -15.70 19.95
N LYS A 266 -20.29 -14.41 20.12
CA LYS A 266 -20.99 -13.62 19.11
C LYS A 266 -20.19 -13.53 17.79
N GLN A 267 -18.90 -13.25 17.87
CA GLN A 267 -18.01 -13.21 16.70
C GLN A 267 -17.97 -14.57 15.99
N SER A 268 -17.95 -15.68 16.74
CA SER A 268 -17.86 -17.03 16.20
C SER A 268 -19.08 -17.40 15.35
N VAL A 269 -20.29 -16.97 15.74
CA VAL A 269 -21.52 -17.22 14.98
C VAL A 269 -21.47 -16.52 13.62
N ILE A 270 -21.04 -15.26 13.60
CA ILE A 270 -20.86 -14.51 12.35
C ILE A 270 -19.77 -15.15 11.51
N SER A 271 -18.66 -15.56 12.12
CA SER A 271 -17.56 -16.22 11.41
C SER A 271 -17.97 -17.57 10.80
N ARG A 272 -18.90 -18.32 11.43
CA ARG A 272 -19.46 -19.55 10.85
C ARG A 272 -20.33 -19.26 9.62
N GLY A 273 -21.14 -18.20 9.67
CA GLY A 273 -21.91 -17.72 8.51
C GLY A 273 -21.01 -17.25 7.37
N GLU A 274 -19.97 -16.47 7.69
CA GLU A 274 -18.92 -16.04 6.76
C GLU A 274 -18.27 -17.25 6.09
N ALA A 275 -17.88 -18.27 6.85
CA ALA A 275 -17.24 -19.46 6.32
C ALA A 275 -18.13 -20.19 5.29
N LEU A 276 -19.44 -20.30 5.55
CA LEU A 276 -20.38 -20.88 4.60
C LEU A 276 -20.48 -20.05 3.32
N ILE A 277 -20.66 -18.73 3.44
CA ILE A 277 -20.76 -17.81 2.31
C ILE A 277 -19.47 -17.82 1.48
N LYS A 278 -18.32 -17.84 2.14
CA LYS A 278 -17.00 -17.93 1.51
C LYS A 278 -16.81 -19.24 0.77
N GLY A 279 -17.16 -20.36 1.41
CA GLY A 279 -17.04 -21.69 0.82
C GLY A 279 -17.92 -21.84 -0.43
N VAL A 280 -19.22 -21.53 -0.30
CA VAL A 280 -20.17 -21.60 -1.42
C VAL A 280 -19.81 -20.59 -2.51
N GLY A 281 -19.48 -19.35 -2.13
CA GLY A 281 -19.12 -18.29 -3.08
C GLY A 281 -17.85 -18.61 -3.88
N THR A 282 -16.80 -19.09 -3.21
CA THR A 282 -15.55 -19.51 -3.88
C THR A 282 -15.79 -20.71 -4.80
N GLY A 283 -16.57 -21.70 -4.34
CA GLY A 283 -16.92 -22.86 -5.17
C GLY A 283 -17.74 -22.49 -6.41
N MET A 284 -18.74 -21.62 -6.25
CA MET A 284 -19.56 -21.12 -7.37
C MET A 284 -18.73 -20.32 -8.37
N PHE A 285 -17.86 -19.43 -7.88
CA PHE A 285 -16.94 -18.66 -8.73
C PHE A 285 -16.02 -19.58 -9.54
N GLN A 286 -15.43 -20.60 -8.90
CA GLN A 286 -14.60 -21.58 -9.57
C GLN A 286 -15.38 -22.41 -10.59
N ALA A 287 -16.62 -22.82 -10.26
CA ALA A 287 -17.47 -23.60 -11.16
C ALA A 287 -17.85 -22.81 -12.42
N VAL A 288 -18.21 -21.53 -12.28
CA VAL A 288 -18.49 -20.63 -13.41
C VAL A 288 -17.25 -20.45 -14.29
N THR A 289 -16.09 -20.25 -13.66
CA THR A 289 -14.82 -20.12 -14.37
C THR A 289 -14.52 -21.39 -15.17
N ASN A 290 -14.58 -22.57 -14.55
CA ASN A 290 -14.33 -23.85 -15.23
C ASN A 290 -15.36 -24.15 -16.34
N SER A 291 -16.63 -23.78 -16.14
CA SER A 291 -17.67 -23.93 -17.16
C SER A 291 -17.41 -23.02 -18.36
N SER A 292 -16.92 -21.81 -18.09
CA SER A 292 -16.49 -20.86 -19.12
C SER A 292 -15.33 -21.40 -19.96
N TRP A 293 -14.33 -22.01 -19.31
CA TRP A 293 -13.24 -22.72 -19.99
C TRP A 293 -13.76 -23.82 -20.91
N ALA A 294 -14.68 -24.66 -20.43
CA ALA A 294 -15.26 -25.73 -21.23
C ALA A 294 -15.99 -25.18 -22.46
N LEU A 295 -16.77 -24.10 -22.30
CA LEU A 295 -17.49 -23.46 -23.41
C LEU A 295 -16.54 -22.84 -24.45
N ILE A 296 -15.48 -22.15 -24.02
CA ILE A 296 -14.50 -21.54 -24.91
C ILE A 296 -13.75 -22.61 -25.71
N ILE A 297 -13.31 -23.70 -25.05
CA ILE A 297 -12.65 -24.83 -25.72
C ILE A 297 -13.59 -25.51 -26.71
N TRP A 298 -14.87 -25.71 -26.33
CA TRP A 298 -15.87 -26.32 -27.21
C TRP A 298 -16.11 -25.48 -28.48
N ILE A 299 -16.29 -24.17 -28.35
CA ILE A 299 -16.43 -23.27 -29.49
C ILE A 299 -15.15 -23.23 -30.31
N GLY A 300 -13.98 -23.18 -29.66
CA GLY A 300 -12.68 -23.30 -30.30
C GLY A 300 -12.56 -24.56 -31.15
N ALA A 301 -13.02 -25.71 -30.65
CA ALA A 301 -13.03 -26.97 -31.39
C ALA A 301 -13.95 -26.90 -32.63
N ILE A 302 -15.10 -26.25 -32.55
CA ILE A 302 -15.99 -26.03 -33.70
C ILE A 302 -15.28 -25.17 -34.77
N VAL A 303 -14.61 -24.09 -34.38
CA VAL A 303 -13.88 -23.21 -35.31
C VAL A 303 -12.74 -23.96 -36.02
N VAL A 304 -12.03 -24.82 -35.29
CA VAL A 304 -10.94 -25.64 -35.84
C VAL A 304 -11.47 -26.73 -36.78
N THR A 305 -12.56 -27.41 -36.42
CA THR A 305 -13.17 -28.46 -37.26
C THR A 305 -13.83 -27.89 -38.51
N ALA A 306 -14.32 -26.65 -38.46
CA ALA A 306 -14.81 -25.91 -39.63
C ALA A 306 -13.68 -25.39 -40.55
N GLY A 307 -12.41 -25.59 -40.20
CA GLY A 307 -11.25 -25.18 -41.00
C GLY A 307 -11.00 -23.67 -41.06
N ARG A 308 -11.62 -22.87 -40.17
CA ARG A 308 -11.51 -21.40 -40.17
C ARG A 308 -10.28 -20.88 -39.41
N SER A 309 -9.77 -21.65 -38.46
CA SER A 309 -8.57 -21.32 -37.67
C SER A 309 -7.77 -22.56 -37.34
N SER A 310 -6.47 -22.40 -37.12
CA SER A 310 -5.62 -23.46 -36.58
C SER A 310 -5.86 -23.65 -35.07
N GLY A 311 -5.53 -24.84 -34.56
CA GLY A 311 -5.66 -25.16 -33.13
C GLY A 311 -4.69 -24.35 -32.28
N GLY A 312 -3.47 -24.11 -32.78
CA GLY A 312 -2.49 -23.25 -32.14
C GLY A 312 -2.95 -21.81 -31.99
N ASN A 313 -3.54 -21.22 -33.04
CA ASN A 313 -4.09 -19.86 -33.00
C ASN A 313 -5.24 -19.74 -32.00
N VAL A 314 -6.11 -20.75 -31.93
CA VAL A 314 -7.23 -20.77 -30.97
C VAL A 314 -6.70 -20.83 -29.53
N ILE A 315 -5.76 -21.73 -29.24
CA ILE A 315 -5.15 -21.83 -27.90
C ILE A 315 -4.42 -20.54 -27.52
N ALA A 316 -3.65 -19.97 -28.44
CA ALA A 316 -2.96 -18.70 -28.23
C ALA A 316 -3.94 -17.57 -27.92
N ALA A 317 -5.04 -17.46 -28.66
CA ALA A 317 -6.06 -16.43 -28.45
C ALA A 317 -6.74 -16.56 -27.08
N VAL A 318 -7.16 -17.77 -26.72
CA VAL A 318 -7.84 -18.04 -25.45
C VAL A 318 -6.94 -17.74 -24.25
N MET A 319 -5.69 -18.25 -24.27
CA MET A 319 -4.74 -18.03 -23.19
C MET A 319 -4.35 -16.54 -23.06
N SER A 320 -4.14 -15.85 -24.19
CA SER A 320 -3.75 -14.44 -24.18
C SER A 320 -4.83 -13.53 -23.58
N ILE A 321 -6.10 -13.68 -23.97
CA ILE A 321 -7.20 -12.90 -23.38
C ILE A 321 -7.40 -13.25 -21.92
N LEU A 322 -7.38 -14.54 -21.57
CA LEU A 322 -7.73 -14.94 -20.21
C LEU A 322 -6.69 -14.50 -19.19
N PHE A 323 -5.41 -14.72 -19.47
CA PHE A 323 -4.34 -14.25 -18.58
C PHE A 323 -4.23 -12.72 -18.59
N GLY A 324 -4.57 -12.06 -19.72
CA GLY A 324 -4.78 -10.62 -19.76
C GLY A 324 -5.93 -10.15 -18.85
N ALA A 325 -7.05 -10.88 -18.78
CA ALA A 325 -8.15 -10.54 -17.87
C ALA A 325 -7.78 -10.76 -16.40
N ILE A 326 -7.01 -11.81 -16.11
CA ILE A 326 -6.47 -12.08 -14.76
C ILE A 326 -5.50 -10.97 -14.32
N SER A 327 -4.70 -10.41 -15.22
CA SER A 327 -3.76 -9.33 -14.85
C SER A 327 -4.48 -8.08 -14.34
N ILE A 328 -5.65 -7.72 -14.87
CA ILE A 328 -6.49 -6.65 -14.30
C ILE A 328 -6.89 -6.95 -12.85
N THR A 329 -7.19 -8.22 -12.55
CA THR A 329 -7.55 -8.64 -11.19
C THR A 329 -6.36 -8.45 -10.24
N TYR A 330 -5.14 -8.71 -10.69
CA TYR A 330 -3.91 -8.44 -9.93
C TYR A 330 -3.56 -6.95 -9.80
N ALA A 331 -4.09 -6.08 -10.66
CA ALA A 331 -3.96 -4.63 -10.52
C ALA A 331 -4.92 -4.02 -9.47
N ALA A 332 -5.92 -4.77 -8.99
CA ALA A 332 -6.90 -4.26 -8.02
C ALA A 332 -6.28 -3.90 -6.64
N PRO A 333 -5.38 -4.71 -6.05
CA PRO A 333 -4.64 -4.32 -4.85
C PRO A 333 -3.80 -3.05 -5.03
N ASP A 334 -3.18 -2.85 -6.20
CA ASP A 334 -2.39 -1.63 -6.48
C ASP A 334 -3.26 -0.37 -6.39
N MET A 335 -4.50 -0.45 -6.88
CA MET A 335 -5.47 0.65 -6.77
C MET A 335 -5.79 1.00 -5.31
N GLN A 336 -5.83 0.00 -4.42
CA GLN A 336 -6.03 0.24 -2.99
C GLN A 336 -4.84 1.00 -2.40
N VAL A 337 -3.62 0.60 -2.72
CA VAL A 337 -2.39 1.28 -2.27
C VAL A 337 -2.34 2.70 -2.83
N PHE A 338 -2.72 2.94 -4.08
CA PHE A 338 -2.79 4.28 -4.66
C PHE A 338 -3.77 5.18 -3.89
N ASN A 339 -4.92 4.64 -3.49
CA ASN A 339 -5.89 5.41 -2.72
C ASN A 339 -5.39 5.71 -1.31
N GLN A 340 -4.71 4.76 -0.66
CA GLN A 340 -4.05 4.99 0.63
C GLN A 340 -2.94 6.04 0.53
N ALA A 341 -2.14 6.00 -0.53
CA ALA A 341 -1.07 6.99 -0.76
C ALA A 341 -1.62 8.38 -1.05
N LYS A 342 -2.76 8.52 -1.75
CA LYS A 342 -3.43 9.81 -1.92
C LYS A 342 -3.91 10.37 -0.59
N ALA A 343 -4.45 9.53 0.29
CA ALA A 343 -4.88 9.95 1.63
C ALA A 343 -3.67 10.38 2.50
N ALA A 344 -2.63 9.55 2.56
CA ALA A 344 -1.39 9.85 3.26
C ALA A 344 -0.69 11.11 2.72
N GLY A 345 -0.65 11.27 1.40
CA GLY A 345 -0.09 12.45 0.75
C GLY A 345 -0.87 13.73 1.07
N ASN A 346 -2.19 13.66 1.24
CA ASN A 346 -2.99 14.82 1.61
C ASN A 346 -2.62 15.33 3.02
N GLU A 347 -2.37 14.42 3.97
CA GLU A 347 -1.93 14.79 5.32
C GLU A 347 -0.52 15.40 5.30
N VAL A 348 0.42 14.74 4.61
CA VAL A 348 1.82 15.20 4.51
C VAL A 348 1.92 16.56 3.80
N PHE A 349 1.21 16.76 2.69
CA PHE A 349 1.30 17.98 1.90
C PHE A 349 0.53 19.17 2.50
N LYS A 350 -0.48 18.94 3.34
CA LYS A 350 -1.14 20.01 4.10
C LYS A 350 -0.16 20.68 5.07
N ASP A 351 0.66 19.88 5.75
CA ASP A 351 1.60 20.36 6.77
C ASP A 351 2.83 21.07 6.16
N LEU A 352 3.03 20.97 4.84
CA LEU A 352 4.17 21.56 4.13
C LEU A 352 4.04 23.08 3.83
N ASP A 353 2.83 23.65 3.86
CA ASP A 353 2.54 24.99 3.31
C ASP A 353 2.50 26.15 4.32
N LEU A 354 2.93 25.93 5.58
CA LEU A 354 2.85 26.96 6.61
C LEU A 354 4.21 27.68 6.79
N LYS A 355 4.17 29.01 6.76
CA LYS A 355 5.34 29.88 6.98
C LYS A 355 5.43 30.30 8.44
N CYS A 356 6.65 30.56 8.91
CA CYS A 356 6.87 31.01 10.28
C CYS A 356 7.84 32.18 10.40
N LEU A 357 7.57 33.04 11.38
CA LEU A 357 8.25 34.30 11.68
C LEU A 357 9.43 34.19 12.69
N ARG A 358 9.87 32.97 13.03
CA ARG A 358 10.69 32.70 14.24
C ARG A 358 12.16 33.15 14.24
N GLN A 359 12.69 33.73 13.17
CA GLN A 359 14.15 33.95 13.06
C GLN A 359 14.72 35.01 14.03
N ASN A 360 13.89 35.81 14.71
CA ASN A 360 14.35 36.90 15.59
C ASN A 360 13.84 36.80 17.04
N ILE A 361 13.37 35.64 17.49
CA ILE A 361 12.80 35.46 18.85
C ILE A 361 13.51 34.31 19.56
N GLY A 362 14.17 34.59 20.68
CA GLY A 362 14.66 33.58 21.63
C GLY A 362 13.58 33.25 22.66
N ALA A 363 13.33 31.96 22.91
CA ALA A 363 12.33 31.50 23.88
C ALA A 363 12.99 30.56 24.90
N VAL A 364 12.58 30.68 26.17
CA VAL A 364 13.03 29.83 27.27
C VAL A 364 11.81 29.06 27.80
N SER A 365 11.87 27.74 27.77
CA SER A 365 10.80 26.86 28.30
C SER A 365 10.89 26.72 29.82
N GLN A 366 9.74 26.56 30.50
CA GLN A 366 9.69 26.27 31.93
C GLN A 366 10.31 24.92 32.29
N GLU A 367 10.20 23.95 31.38
CA GLU A 367 10.91 22.67 31.45
C GLU A 367 12.00 22.67 30.37
N PRO A 368 13.29 22.83 30.74
CA PRO A 368 14.36 22.81 29.77
C PRO A 368 14.54 21.39 29.19
N SER A 369 14.68 21.29 27.88
CA SER A 369 14.93 20.03 27.17
C SER A 369 16.30 20.06 26.53
N LEU A 370 17.13 19.06 26.82
CA LEU A 370 18.43 18.86 26.19
C LEU A 370 18.33 17.72 25.17
N PHE A 371 18.97 17.89 24.02
CA PHE A 371 19.12 16.87 23.00
C PHE A 371 20.26 15.91 23.37
N ALA A 372 20.16 14.67 22.88
CA ALA A 372 21.26 13.72 23.00
C ALA A 372 22.50 14.21 22.23
N GLY A 373 23.65 14.25 22.89
CA GLY A 373 24.89 14.85 22.36
C GLY A 373 25.73 15.46 23.48
N THR A 374 26.77 16.20 23.16
CA THR A 374 27.58 16.87 24.19
C THR A 374 26.90 18.14 24.72
N ILE A 375 27.34 18.63 25.88
CA ILE A 375 26.93 19.95 26.40
C ILE A 375 27.25 21.04 25.36
N LYS A 376 28.40 20.95 24.71
CA LYS A 376 28.81 21.85 23.62
C LYS A 376 27.82 21.83 22.46
N ASP A 377 27.38 20.65 22.02
CA ASP A 377 26.42 20.52 20.92
C ASP A 377 25.09 21.18 21.24
N ASN A 378 24.61 21.02 22.47
CA ASN A 378 23.37 21.65 22.94
C ASN A 378 23.46 23.19 23.00
N LEU A 379 24.62 23.74 23.42
CA LEU A 379 24.84 25.19 23.42
C LEU A 379 24.96 25.76 22.00
N LYS A 380 25.54 25.00 21.06
CA LYS A 380 25.64 25.39 19.64
C LYS A 380 24.29 25.41 18.91
N VAL A 381 23.23 24.82 19.45
CA VAL A 381 21.89 24.85 18.82
C VAL A 381 21.39 26.28 18.60
N GLY A 382 21.76 27.23 19.48
CA GLY A 382 21.39 28.65 19.33
C GLY A 382 22.16 29.42 18.25
N ASN A 383 23.37 28.97 17.90
CA ASN A 383 24.19 29.51 16.83
C ASN A 383 25.22 28.45 16.39
N LEU A 384 24.97 27.79 15.25
CA LEU A 384 25.79 26.67 14.77
C LEU A 384 27.23 27.09 14.41
N ASP A 385 27.44 28.36 14.06
CA ASP A 385 28.73 28.93 13.68
C ASP A 385 29.51 29.49 14.88
N ALA A 386 29.00 29.29 16.12
CA ALA A 386 29.64 29.81 17.32
C ALA A 386 31.01 29.16 17.58
N ASP A 387 32.02 30.00 17.78
CA ASP A 387 33.35 29.57 18.21
C ASP A 387 33.35 29.19 19.70
N ASP A 388 34.34 28.40 20.12
CA ASP A 388 34.44 27.84 21.47
C ASP A 388 34.44 28.95 22.54
N GLN A 389 35.05 30.10 22.23
CA GLN A 389 35.05 31.25 23.12
C GLN A 389 33.68 31.92 23.26
N GLN A 390 32.86 31.91 22.19
CA GLN A 390 31.49 32.43 22.26
C GLN A 390 30.58 31.52 23.09
N ILE A 391 30.82 30.21 23.01
CA ILE A 391 30.09 29.21 23.81
C ILE A 391 30.43 29.35 25.30
N GLU A 392 31.72 29.52 25.63
CA GLU A 392 32.14 29.74 27.01
C GLU A 392 31.60 31.06 27.57
N ASN A 393 31.62 32.13 26.77
CA ASN A 393 31.03 33.41 27.16
C ASN A 393 29.52 33.31 27.39
N ALA A 394 28.79 32.60 26.52
CA ALA A 394 27.37 32.36 26.69
C ALA A 394 27.08 31.53 27.97
N ALA A 395 27.88 30.49 28.22
CA ALA A 395 27.77 29.69 29.43
C ALA A 395 28.15 30.46 30.71
N MET A 396 29.07 31.42 30.63
CA MET A 396 29.40 32.32 31.74
C MET A 396 28.26 33.31 32.02
N MET A 397 27.68 33.91 30.97
CA MET A 397 26.52 34.81 31.11
C MET A 397 25.29 34.11 31.69
N ALA A 398 25.15 32.81 31.42
CA ALA A 398 24.09 31.96 31.96
C ALA A 398 24.48 31.23 33.27
N ASN A 399 25.56 31.65 33.96
CA ASN A 399 26.08 31.05 35.20
C ASN A 399 26.35 29.52 35.17
N ALA A 400 26.39 28.90 33.99
CA ALA A 400 26.57 27.47 33.81
C ALA A 400 28.06 27.05 33.73
N HIS A 401 28.97 27.96 33.40
CA HIS A 401 30.39 27.66 33.15
C HIS A 401 31.09 26.95 34.32
N ASN A 402 30.88 27.44 35.55
CA ASN A 402 31.52 26.88 36.74
C ASN A 402 31.07 25.45 37.02
N PHE A 403 29.79 25.16 36.76
CA PHE A 403 29.23 23.83 36.92
C PHE A 403 29.74 22.88 35.84
N ILE A 404 29.70 23.30 34.57
CA ILE A 404 30.20 22.50 33.45
C ILE A 404 31.70 22.16 33.65
N SER A 405 32.49 23.11 34.15
CA SER A 405 33.92 22.91 34.40
C SER A 405 34.25 21.89 35.51
N GLN A 406 33.27 21.55 36.36
CA GLN A 406 33.40 20.52 37.40
C GLN A 406 33.06 19.12 36.88
N LEU A 407 32.48 19.00 35.69
CA LEU A 407 32.21 17.70 35.07
C LEU A 407 33.49 17.04 34.56
N PRO A 408 33.56 15.69 34.56
CA PRO A 408 34.76 14.94 34.17
C PRO A 408 35.31 15.34 32.79
N ASP A 409 34.41 15.53 31.82
CA ASP A 409 34.75 15.85 30.42
C ASP A 409 34.36 17.28 30.02
N LYS A 410 34.01 18.13 31.00
CA LYS A 410 33.61 19.53 30.81
C LYS A 410 32.53 19.69 29.73
N TYR A 411 32.77 20.52 28.71
CA TYR A 411 31.85 20.75 27.60
C TYR A 411 31.66 19.54 26.67
N SER A 412 32.60 18.57 26.70
CA SER A 412 32.52 17.33 25.93
C SER A 412 31.74 16.23 26.65
N THR A 413 31.23 16.49 27.85
CA THR A 413 30.38 15.52 28.57
C THR A 413 29.14 15.20 27.75
N GLU A 414 28.93 13.90 27.47
CA GLU A 414 27.76 13.41 26.76
C GLU A 414 26.51 13.46 27.65
N ILE A 415 25.44 14.03 27.11
CA ILE A 415 24.09 13.99 27.66
C ILE A 415 23.38 12.83 26.99
N ILE A 416 23.24 11.72 27.71
CA ILE A 416 22.40 10.58 27.32
C ILE A 416 21.09 10.67 28.11
N CYS A 417 19.97 10.44 27.43
CA CYS A 417 18.60 10.66 27.93
C CYS A 417 18.36 10.30 29.41
N ASN A 418 17.65 11.21 30.09
CA ASN A 418 16.96 11.13 31.39
C ASN A 418 17.72 11.17 32.72
N LEU A 419 19.01 10.82 32.84
CA LEU A 419 19.68 10.84 34.16
C LEU A 419 20.50 12.11 34.45
N LEU A 420 21.30 12.58 33.48
CA LEU A 420 22.06 13.84 33.60
C LEU A 420 21.21 15.07 33.31
N ALA A 421 20.14 14.92 32.51
CA ALA A 421 19.26 16.03 32.14
C ALA A 421 18.65 16.71 33.37
N THR A 422 18.23 15.96 34.40
CA THR A 422 17.59 16.53 35.60
C THR A 422 18.51 17.39 36.47
N ASP A 423 19.77 17.01 36.66
CA ASP A 423 20.72 17.76 37.49
C ASP A 423 21.31 18.96 36.75
N VAL A 424 21.51 18.84 35.43
CA VAL A 424 21.90 19.97 34.56
C VAL A 424 20.73 20.95 34.39
N ASN A 425 19.51 20.45 34.15
CA ASN A 425 18.30 21.26 33.96
C ASN A 425 17.92 22.09 35.18
N LYS A 426 18.06 21.53 36.39
CA LYS A 426 17.69 22.23 37.64
C LYS A 426 18.58 23.45 37.93
N ARG A 427 19.79 23.56 37.35
CA ARG A 427 20.75 24.62 37.65
C ARG A 427 21.06 25.58 36.52
N CYS A 428 20.80 25.20 35.26
CA CYS A 428 20.81 26.15 34.14
C CYS A 428 19.59 27.10 34.11
N LEU A 429 18.71 27.03 35.13
CA LEU A 429 17.52 27.87 35.30
C LEU A 429 17.78 29.20 36.04
N PHE A 430 19.04 29.60 36.28
CA PHE A 430 19.39 30.89 36.91
C PHE A 430 20.64 31.54 36.32
#